data_AF-A0A7C5X6P8-F1
#
_entry.id   AF-A0A7C5X6P8-F1
#
_cell.length_a   1.000
_cell.length_b   1.000
_cell.length_c   1.000
_cell.angle_alpha   90.00
_cell.angle_beta   90.00
_cell.angle_gamma   90.00
#
_symmetry.space_group_name_H-M   'P 1'
#
loop_
_entity.id
_entity.type
_entity.pdbx_description
1 polymer ?
#
loop_
_entity_poly.entity_id
_entity_poly.type
_entity_poly.pdbx_seq_one_letter_code
_entity_poly.pdbx_strand_id
1 'polypeptide(L)'
;MKLSVPLGPQLFELELTVEKVDELLPHEEVIPEHLERLKAAFTVSLYQRNPVIVDFRSGCVLDGTHRWAAMRALGFKWIAVCRVDYFNPLVELDSWARVYRVGGPLNIEEFLSDVELEHIDLEEGSERDLLVVSQETYRVPYRSVWEAYTKLKVVDERFSNQLQVKPLYVARSSVGKVSVHEVAVLPPRLRKDEVVELSKKRLLLPPKSTRHVVPARPMGVNVPLKLLSSEKGGADLVEEFLRQKRPLLVKPPIFLDREYKEAILYFM
;
A
#
# COMPACT_ATOMS: atom_id res chain seq x y z
N MET A 1 -13.92 13.01 13.91
CA MET A 1 -13.81 14.35 13.26
C MET A 1 -14.01 14.19 11.76
N LYS A 2 -15.16 14.62 11.25
CA LYS A 2 -15.45 14.64 9.81
C LYS A 2 -14.88 15.92 9.19
N LEU A 3 -14.31 15.79 8.00
CA LEU A 3 -13.62 16.86 7.29
C LEU A 3 -14.03 16.84 5.82
N SER A 4 -14.46 18.00 5.33
CA SER A 4 -14.78 18.26 3.93
C SER A 4 -13.68 19.13 3.35
N VAL A 5 -12.86 18.57 2.46
CA VAL A 5 -11.67 19.24 1.94
C VAL A 5 -11.91 19.70 0.49
N PRO A 6 -11.78 20.99 0.18
CA PRO A 6 -11.88 21.48 -1.19
C PRO A 6 -10.64 21.10 -2.00
N LEU A 7 -10.85 20.37 -3.09
CA LEU A 7 -9.82 19.96 -4.05
C LEU A 7 -10.22 20.47 -5.44
N GLY A 8 -9.96 21.76 -5.68
CA GLY A 8 -10.45 22.44 -6.87
C GLY A 8 -11.99 22.55 -6.85
N PRO A 9 -12.71 22.10 -7.89
CA PRO A 9 -14.18 22.15 -7.93
C PRO A 9 -14.85 21.02 -7.14
N GLN A 10 -14.09 20.05 -6.62
CA GLN A 10 -14.63 18.89 -5.93
C GLN A 10 -14.43 19.01 -4.41
N LEU A 11 -15.33 18.40 -3.64
CA LEU A 11 -15.16 18.21 -2.20
C LEU A 11 -14.79 16.76 -1.92
N PHE A 12 -13.79 16.56 -1.08
CA PHE A 12 -13.37 15.25 -0.60
C PHE A 12 -13.67 15.10 0.88
N GLU A 13 -14.53 14.13 1.19
CA GLU A 13 -14.94 13.82 2.56
C GLU A 13 -14.05 12.75 3.17
N LEU A 14 -13.56 13.00 4.38
CA LEU A 14 -12.84 12.03 5.19
C LEU A 14 -13.22 12.14 6.66
N GLU A 15 -13.06 11.05 7.40
CA GLU A 15 -13.33 11.00 8.84
C GLU A 15 -12.11 10.49 9.61
N LEU A 16 -11.54 11.36 10.45
CA LEU A 16 -10.59 10.93 11.46
C LEU A 16 -11.34 10.38 12.66
N THR A 17 -11.09 9.13 12.99
CA THR A 17 -11.70 8.47 14.14
C THR A 17 -10.77 7.38 14.67
N VAL A 18 -11.30 6.51 15.51
CA VAL A 18 -10.62 5.38 16.10
C VAL A 18 -11.45 4.12 15.87
N GLU A 19 -10.79 3.03 15.51
CA GLU A 19 -11.43 1.73 15.33
C GLU A 19 -10.70 0.67 16.16
N LYS A 20 -11.36 -0.45 16.43
CA LYS A 20 -10.68 -1.57 17.10
C LYS A 20 -9.64 -2.15 16.16
N VAL A 21 -8.46 -2.43 16.69
CA VAL A 21 -7.34 -2.94 15.89
C VAL A 21 -7.70 -4.25 15.17
N ASP A 22 -8.44 -5.13 15.85
CA ASP A 22 -8.81 -6.45 15.30
C ASP A 22 -9.99 -6.43 14.32
N GLU A 23 -10.66 -5.28 14.14
CA GLU A 23 -11.77 -5.13 13.18
C GLU A 23 -11.29 -4.70 11.79
N LEU A 24 -10.05 -4.20 11.66
CA LEU A 24 -9.49 -3.80 10.36
C LEU A 24 -9.05 -5.00 9.52
N LEU A 25 -9.24 -4.87 8.19
CA LEU A 25 -9.00 -5.93 7.22
C LEU A 25 -7.85 -5.55 6.27
N PRO A 26 -6.61 -5.99 6.51
CA PRO A 26 -5.52 -5.79 5.55
C PRO A 26 -5.72 -6.61 4.27
N HIS A 27 -5.21 -6.10 3.15
CA HIS A 27 -5.12 -6.84 1.88
C HIS A 27 -3.68 -7.15 1.45
N GLU A 28 -2.67 -6.66 2.18
CA GLU A 28 -1.25 -6.93 1.90
C GLU A 28 -0.56 -7.60 3.09
N GLU A 29 0.44 -8.42 2.78
CA GLU A 29 1.41 -8.96 3.73
C GLU A 29 2.31 -7.84 4.28
N VAL A 30 2.83 -8.06 5.49
CA VAL A 30 3.83 -7.19 6.10
C VAL A 30 5.23 -7.67 5.75
N ILE A 31 6.16 -6.72 5.67
CA ILE A 31 7.58 -7.03 5.53
C ILE A 31 8.12 -7.16 6.96
N PRO A 32 8.67 -8.33 7.37
CA PRO A 32 9.08 -8.58 8.75
C PRO A 32 10.06 -7.53 9.30
N GLU A 33 11.05 -7.13 8.49
CA GLU A 33 12.04 -6.10 8.85
C GLU A 33 11.36 -4.75 9.17
N HIS A 34 10.37 -4.34 8.38
CA HIS A 34 9.63 -3.10 8.60
C HIS A 34 8.71 -3.19 9.82
N LEU A 35 8.11 -4.37 10.06
CA LEU A 35 7.28 -4.62 11.22
C LEU A 35 8.08 -4.47 12.51
N GLU A 36 9.23 -5.13 12.62
CA GLU A 36 10.08 -5.06 13.81
C GLU A 36 10.60 -3.64 14.06
N ARG A 37 11.00 -2.93 13.00
CA ARG A 37 11.39 -1.52 13.11
C ARG A 37 10.26 -0.65 13.64
N LEU A 38 9.03 -0.85 13.18
CA LEU A 38 7.87 -0.11 13.66
C LEU A 38 7.48 -0.48 15.09
N LYS A 39 7.56 -1.75 15.47
CA LYS A 39 7.34 -2.17 16.87
C LYS A 39 8.31 -1.45 17.81
N ALA A 40 9.60 -1.47 17.49
CA ALA A 40 10.62 -0.75 18.26
C ALA A 40 10.34 0.76 18.35
N ALA A 41 9.93 1.38 17.23
CA ALA A 41 9.58 2.80 17.21
C ALA A 41 8.34 3.11 18.07
N PHE A 42 7.33 2.26 18.07
CA PHE A 42 6.13 2.44 18.91
C PHE A 42 6.42 2.26 20.40
N THR A 43 7.39 1.43 20.79
CA THR A 43 7.77 1.25 22.21
C THR A 43 8.34 2.52 22.84
N VAL A 44 9.03 3.37 22.06
CA VAL A 44 9.63 4.63 22.54
C VAL A 44 8.84 5.88 22.15
N SER A 45 7.85 5.74 21.26
CA SER A 45 6.99 6.84 20.85
C SER A 45 5.91 7.13 21.90
N LEU A 46 5.48 8.38 22.00
CA LEU A 46 4.28 8.75 22.74
C LEU A 46 3.02 8.75 21.87
N TYR A 47 3.18 8.72 20.55
CA TYR A 47 2.11 8.99 19.60
C TYR A 47 2.05 7.97 18.46
N GLN A 48 0.83 7.70 18.01
CA GLN A 48 0.58 7.30 16.64
C GLN A 48 0.60 8.56 15.76
N ARG A 49 1.72 8.78 15.06
CA ARG A 49 1.97 10.01 14.30
C ARG A 49 0.96 10.24 13.18
N ASN A 50 0.73 9.20 12.36
CA ASN A 50 -0.18 9.23 11.22
C ASN A 50 -1.26 8.14 11.39
N PRO A 51 -2.54 8.44 11.09
CA PRO A 51 -3.62 7.45 11.13
C PRO A 51 -3.48 6.42 10.01
N VAL A 52 -4.03 5.22 10.20
CA VAL A 52 -4.16 4.22 9.12
C VAL A 52 -5.31 4.63 8.21
N ILE A 53 -5.14 4.57 6.90
CA ILE A 53 -6.22 4.91 5.96
C ILE A 53 -7.03 3.65 5.68
N VAL A 54 -8.35 3.73 5.81
CA VAL A 54 -9.25 2.60 5.64
C VAL A 54 -10.44 2.97 4.76
N ASP A 55 -10.97 2.00 4.02
CA ASP A 55 -12.28 2.13 3.38
C ASP A 55 -13.38 2.14 4.46
N PHE A 56 -14.20 3.19 4.49
CA PHE A 56 -15.22 3.32 5.53
C PHE A 56 -16.28 2.22 5.49
N ARG A 57 -16.53 1.61 4.32
CA ARG A 57 -17.56 0.59 4.12
C ARG A 57 -17.10 -0.80 4.55
N SER A 58 -15.87 -1.17 4.21
CA SER A 58 -15.36 -2.53 4.42
C SER A 58 -14.36 -2.69 5.55
N GLY A 59 -13.76 -1.60 6.05
CA GLY A 59 -12.62 -1.68 6.98
C GLY A 59 -11.32 -2.13 6.29
N CYS A 60 -11.30 -2.19 4.95
CA CYS A 60 -10.11 -2.54 4.19
C CYS A 60 -9.01 -1.49 4.42
N VAL A 61 -7.83 -1.93 4.86
CA VAL A 61 -6.68 -1.05 5.10
C VAL A 61 -6.08 -0.62 3.77
N LEU A 62 -6.22 0.64 3.37
CA LEU A 62 -5.70 1.17 2.11
C LEU A 62 -4.25 1.66 2.23
N ASP A 63 -3.86 2.18 3.39
CA ASP A 63 -2.49 2.61 3.67
C ASP A 63 -2.17 2.48 5.16
N GLY A 64 -1.01 1.91 5.48
CA GLY A 64 -0.56 1.74 6.87
C GLY A 64 -0.61 0.31 7.40
N THR A 65 -0.60 -0.71 6.54
CA THR A 65 -0.60 -2.13 6.93
C THR A 65 0.48 -2.46 7.97
N HIS A 66 1.72 -2.01 7.80
CA HIS A 66 2.77 -2.26 8.80
C HIS A 66 2.52 -1.54 10.13
N ARG A 67 1.89 -0.35 10.10
CA ARG A 67 1.51 0.39 11.33
C ARG A 67 0.43 -0.35 12.09
N TRP A 68 -0.63 -0.77 11.39
CA TRP A 68 -1.68 -1.61 11.94
C TRP A 68 -1.10 -2.90 12.56
N ALA A 69 -0.27 -3.63 11.81
CA ALA A 69 0.31 -4.88 12.29
C ALA A 69 1.22 -4.69 13.51
N ALA A 70 2.03 -3.63 13.54
CA ALA A 70 2.88 -3.33 14.69
C ALA A 70 2.05 -3.04 15.94
N MET A 71 1.02 -2.19 15.82
CA MET A 71 0.15 -1.87 16.94
C MET A 71 -0.65 -3.09 17.42
N ARG A 72 -1.13 -3.91 16.49
CA ARG A 72 -1.78 -5.19 16.81
C ARG A 72 -0.86 -6.13 17.58
N ALA A 73 0.38 -6.30 17.10
CA ALA A 73 1.37 -7.15 17.74
C ALA A 73 1.77 -6.65 19.15
N LEU A 74 1.70 -5.34 19.40
CA LEU A 74 1.95 -4.71 20.70
C LEU A 74 0.73 -4.70 21.62
N GLY A 75 -0.41 -5.27 21.21
CA GLY A 75 -1.60 -5.42 22.04
C GLY A 75 -2.44 -4.15 22.21
N PHE A 76 -2.27 -3.15 21.33
CA PHE A 76 -3.17 -2.00 21.31
C PHE A 76 -4.61 -2.45 21.00
N LYS A 77 -5.58 -1.87 21.72
CA LYS A 77 -7.00 -2.18 21.53
C LYS A 77 -7.60 -1.36 20.40
N TRP A 78 -7.13 -0.12 20.30
CA TRP A 78 -7.63 0.88 19.38
C TRP A 78 -6.52 1.39 18.45
N ILE A 79 -6.90 1.88 17.28
CA ILE A 79 -5.99 2.52 16.33
C ILE A 79 -6.67 3.73 15.70
N ALA A 80 -5.93 4.83 15.60
CA ALA A 80 -6.42 6.01 14.90
C ALA A 80 -6.46 5.72 13.40
N VAL A 81 -7.61 5.99 12.79
CA VAL A 81 -7.87 5.76 11.37
C VAL A 81 -8.36 7.02 10.66
N CYS A 82 -8.14 7.06 9.36
CA CYS A 82 -8.76 7.97 8.42
C CYS A 82 -9.67 7.15 7.52
N ARG A 83 -10.98 7.30 7.68
CA ARG A 83 -11.99 6.62 6.88
C ARG A 83 -12.28 7.47 5.64
N VAL A 84 -12.23 6.84 4.48
CA VAL A 84 -12.54 7.47 3.18
C VAL A 84 -13.48 6.56 2.38
N ASP A 85 -14.27 7.13 1.48
CA ASP A 85 -14.96 6.32 0.46
C ASP A 85 -13.94 5.82 -0.55
N TYR A 86 -13.56 4.55 -0.44
CA TYR A 86 -12.58 3.98 -1.35
C TYR A 86 -13.04 4.03 -2.80
N PHE A 87 -14.35 3.95 -3.05
CA PHE A 87 -14.91 4.03 -4.41
C PHE A 87 -15.10 5.46 -4.92
N ASN A 88 -14.79 6.48 -4.10
CA ASN A 88 -14.70 7.84 -4.60
C ASN A 88 -13.67 7.90 -5.77
N PRO A 89 -14.02 8.49 -6.92
CA PRO A 89 -13.12 8.59 -8.08
C PRO A 89 -11.79 9.31 -7.79
N LEU A 90 -11.75 10.19 -6.79
CA LEU A 90 -10.54 10.91 -6.38
C LEU A 90 -9.53 10.02 -5.63
N VAL A 91 -9.94 8.86 -5.13
CA VAL A 91 -9.01 7.86 -4.57
C VAL A 91 -8.53 6.99 -5.71
N GLU A 92 -7.25 7.10 -6.08
CA GLU A 92 -6.72 6.33 -7.21
C GLU A 92 -6.08 5.02 -6.73
N LEU A 93 -6.20 3.99 -7.57
CA LEU A 93 -5.51 2.71 -7.40
C LEU A 93 -4.59 2.48 -8.59
N ASP A 94 -3.30 2.38 -8.29
CA ASP A 94 -2.23 2.03 -9.20
C ASP A 94 -1.47 0.80 -8.65
N SER A 95 -0.43 0.36 -9.35
CA SER A 95 0.40 -0.79 -9.00
C SER A 95 1.88 -0.42 -9.06
N TRP A 96 2.70 -1.20 -8.34
CA TRP A 96 4.16 -1.06 -8.37
C TRP A 96 4.77 -2.07 -9.32
N ALA A 97 5.55 -1.61 -10.28
CA ALA A 97 6.47 -2.49 -10.99
C ALA A 97 7.72 -2.74 -10.13
N ARG A 98 8.27 -3.95 -10.25
CA ARG A 98 9.45 -4.40 -9.50
C ARG A 98 10.61 -4.51 -10.45
N VAL A 99 11.62 -3.66 -10.28
CA VAL A 99 12.80 -3.63 -11.13
C VAL A 99 13.97 -4.27 -10.38
N TYR A 100 14.51 -5.33 -10.95
CA TYR A 100 15.65 -6.07 -10.43
C TYR A 100 16.88 -5.72 -11.26
N ARG A 101 17.98 -5.34 -10.60
CA ARG A 101 19.27 -5.18 -11.26
C ARG A 101 19.93 -6.54 -11.42
N VAL A 102 20.32 -6.88 -12.64
CA VAL A 102 20.98 -8.14 -12.99
C VAL A 102 22.41 -7.87 -13.47
N GLY A 103 23.27 -8.89 -13.39
CA GLY A 103 24.71 -8.78 -13.74
C GLY A 103 25.00 -8.72 -15.24
N GLY A 104 23.98 -8.83 -16.09
CA GLY A 104 24.07 -8.88 -17.54
C GLY A 104 22.79 -9.49 -18.13
N PRO A 105 22.79 -9.81 -19.44
CA PRO A 105 21.66 -10.46 -20.10
C PRO A 105 21.27 -11.75 -19.37
N LEU A 106 19.99 -11.87 -19.04
CA LEU A 106 19.43 -13.03 -18.35
C LEU A 106 18.44 -13.73 -19.27
N ASN A 107 18.59 -15.05 -19.45
CA ASN A 107 17.59 -15.86 -20.14
C ASN A 107 16.40 -16.10 -19.19
N ILE A 108 15.27 -15.45 -19.46
CA ILE A 108 14.08 -15.50 -18.59
C ILE A 108 13.42 -16.88 -18.60
N GLU A 109 13.35 -17.55 -19.74
CA GLU A 109 12.75 -18.89 -19.84
C GLU A 109 13.54 -19.92 -19.04
N GLU A 110 14.87 -19.86 -19.09
CA GLU A 110 15.73 -20.73 -18.28
C GLU A 110 15.61 -20.41 -16.79
N PHE A 111 15.66 -19.11 -16.45
CA PHE A 111 15.62 -18.63 -15.06
C PHE A 111 14.29 -18.92 -14.34
N LEU A 112 13.18 -18.84 -15.10
CA LEU A 112 11.81 -19.12 -14.66
C LEU A 112 11.28 -20.42 -15.28
N SER A 113 12.12 -21.45 -15.43
CA SER A 113 11.78 -22.72 -16.11
C SER A 113 10.60 -23.50 -15.51
N ASP A 114 10.22 -23.21 -14.27
CA ASP A 114 9.05 -23.78 -13.58
C ASP A 114 7.80 -22.89 -13.64
N VAL A 115 7.87 -21.76 -14.35
CA VAL A 115 6.77 -20.83 -14.57
C VAL A 115 6.36 -20.91 -16.04
N GLU A 116 5.06 -21.04 -16.29
CA GLU A 116 4.51 -20.94 -17.65
C GLU A 116 4.69 -19.51 -18.19
N LEU A 117 5.30 -19.39 -19.36
CA LEU A 117 5.59 -18.13 -20.03
C LEU A 117 5.06 -18.15 -21.47
N GLU A 118 4.49 -17.03 -21.88
CA GLU A 118 4.10 -16.74 -23.27
C GLU A 118 4.94 -15.56 -23.75
N HIS A 119 5.82 -15.77 -24.74
CA HIS A 119 6.59 -14.69 -25.35
C HIS A 119 5.66 -13.78 -26.16
N ILE A 120 5.71 -12.47 -25.87
CA ILE A 120 4.86 -11.46 -26.52
C ILE A 120 5.68 -10.19 -26.83
N ASP A 121 5.18 -9.38 -27.75
CA ASP A 121 5.65 -8.00 -27.87
C ASP A 121 5.11 -7.15 -26.70
N LEU A 122 5.91 -6.21 -26.18
CA LEU A 122 5.52 -5.39 -25.02
C LEU A 122 4.24 -4.59 -25.30
N GLU A 123 4.07 -4.15 -26.54
CA GLU A 123 2.92 -3.40 -27.03
C GLU A 123 1.61 -4.23 -27.03
N GLU A 124 1.70 -5.56 -27.04
CA GLU A 124 0.55 -6.47 -26.92
C GLU A 124 0.12 -6.72 -25.46
N GLY A 125 0.97 -6.32 -24.51
CA GLY A 125 0.72 -6.46 -23.08
C GLY A 125 -0.40 -5.53 -22.59
N SER A 126 -1.29 -6.08 -21.75
CA SER A 126 -2.36 -5.33 -21.10
C SER A 126 -1.96 -4.84 -19.70
N GLU A 127 -2.62 -3.78 -19.18
CA GLU A 127 -2.54 -3.44 -17.75
C GLU A 127 -3.01 -4.57 -16.84
N ARG A 128 -3.83 -5.48 -17.38
CA ARG A 128 -4.31 -6.68 -16.69
C ARG A 128 -3.39 -7.89 -16.88
N ASP A 129 -2.21 -7.75 -17.48
CA ASP A 129 -1.26 -8.86 -17.57
C ASP A 129 -0.21 -8.81 -16.45
N LEU A 130 0.20 -10.00 -16.01
CA LEU A 130 1.45 -10.22 -15.28
C LEU A 130 2.57 -10.37 -16.32
N LEU A 131 3.45 -9.37 -16.40
CA LEU A 131 4.54 -9.36 -17.39
C LEU A 131 5.90 -9.44 -16.72
N VAL A 132 6.85 -10.12 -17.36
CA VAL A 132 8.28 -10.07 -17.07
C VAL A 132 8.95 -9.43 -18.30
N VAL A 133 9.51 -8.24 -18.10
CA VAL A 133 10.11 -7.41 -19.15
C VAL A 133 11.61 -7.39 -18.97
N SER A 134 12.34 -7.86 -19.97
CA SER A 134 13.80 -7.89 -20.03
C SER A 134 14.26 -7.35 -21.39
N GLN A 135 15.22 -8.02 -22.06
CA GLN A 135 15.43 -7.82 -23.51
C GLN A 135 14.26 -8.35 -24.34
N GLU A 136 13.58 -9.35 -23.81
CA GLU A 136 12.33 -9.92 -24.32
C GLU A 136 11.22 -9.77 -23.28
N THR A 137 9.96 -9.84 -23.73
CA THR A 137 8.80 -9.71 -22.86
C THR A 137 8.01 -11.01 -22.80
N TYR A 138 7.65 -11.40 -21.59
CA TYR A 138 6.90 -12.62 -21.33
C TYR A 138 5.66 -12.30 -20.52
N ARG A 139 4.52 -12.83 -20.95
CA ARG A 139 3.30 -12.89 -20.15
C ARG A 139 3.31 -14.17 -19.32
N VAL A 140 2.94 -14.05 -18.05
CA VAL A 140 2.69 -15.19 -17.17
C VAL A 140 1.18 -15.44 -17.13
N PRO A 141 0.65 -16.51 -17.75
CA PRO A 141 -0.78 -16.79 -17.76
C PRO A 141 -1.33 -17.03 -16.35
N TYR A 142 -2.57 -16.61 -16.10
CA TYR A 142 -3.25 -16.87 -14.83
C TYR A 142 -4.77 -16.89 -15.01
N ARG A 143 -5.50 -17.51 -14.09
CA ARG A 143 -6.97 -17.67 -14.15
C ARG A 143 -7.71 -16.80 -13.15
N SER A 144 -7.02 -16.28 -12.14
CA SER A 144 -7.56 -15.35 -11.16
C SER A 144 -6.52 -14.35 -10.68
N VAL A 145 -6.99 -13.23 -10.14
CA VAL A 145 -6.11 -12.24 -9.51
C VAL A 145 -5.27 -12.85 -8.38
N TRP A 146 -5.88 -13.71 -7.56
CA TRP A 146 -5.17 -14.38 -6.48
C TRP A 146 -4.02 -15.25 -7.01
N GLU A 147 -4.27 -16.00 -8.08
CA GLU A 147 -3.24 -16.80 -8.75
C GLU A 147 -2.14 -15.91 -9.33
N ALA A 148 -2.49 -14.80 -9.98
CA ALA A 148 -1.51 -13.87 -10.54
C ALA A 148 -0.54 -13.36 -9.48
N TYR A 149 -1.06 -12.95 -8.31
CA TYR A 149 -0.23 -12.45 -7.22
C TYR A 149 0.50 -13.55 -6.45
N THR A 150 0.01 -14.79 -6.48
CA THR A 150 0.76 -15.96 -5.98
C THR A 150 1.94 -16.28 -6.90
N LYS A 151 1.74 -16.27 -8.23
CA LYS A 151 2.82 -16.43 -9.21
C LYS A 151 3.84 -15.30 -9.14
N LEU A 152 3.37 -14.06 -8.99
CA LEU A 152 4.22 -12.90 -8.74
C LEU A 152 5.13 -13.10 -7.53
N LYS A 153 4.61 -13.64 -6.41
CA LYS A 153 5.42 -13.95 -5.23
C LYS A 153 6.53 -14.95 -5.54
N VAL A 154 6.22 -16.01 -6.28
CA VAL A 154 7.20 -17.01 -6.72
C VAL A 154 8.28 -16.37 -7.59
N VAL A 155 7.89 -15.53 -8.55
CA VAL A 155 8.81 -14.80 -9.43
C VAL A 155 9.69 -13.85 -8.60
N ASP A 156 9.10 -13.08 -7.69
CA ASP A 156 9.83 -12.16 -6.81
C ASP A 156 10.88 -12.88 -5.95
N GLU A 157 10.49 -13.99 -5.33
CA GLU A 157 11.36 -14.81 -4.48
C GLU A 157 12.49 -15.44 -5.32
N ARG A 158 12.21 -15.88 -6.55
CA ARG A 158 13.21 -16.41 -7.47
C ARG A 158 14.27 -15.37 -7.79
N PHE A 159 13.86 -14.17 -8.20
CA PHE A 159 14.78 -13.07 -8.47
C PHE A 159 15.55 -12.65 -7.21
N SER A 160 14.86 -12.44 -6.08
CA SER A 160 15.52 -11.96 -4.87
C SER A 160 16.50 -12.96 -4.26
N ASN A 161 16.19 -14.25 -4.26
CA ASN A 161 17.04 -15.26 -3.65
C ASN A 161 18.22 -15.65 -4.54
N GLN A 162 18.00 -15.88 -5.84
CA GLN A 162 19.07 -16.34 -6.73
C GLN A 162 20.03 -15.21 -7.11
N LEU A 163 19.53 -13.97 -7.23
CA LEU A 163 20.38 -12.82 -7.54
C LEU A 163 20.89 -12.07 -6.30
N GLN A 164 20.36 -12.40 -5.11
CA GLN A 164 20.67 -11.69 -3.86
C GLN A 164 20.41 -10.17 -3.93
N VAL A 165 19.37 -9.75 -4.64
CA VAL A 165 18.98 -8.34 -4.77
C VAL A 165 17.54 -8.09 -4.30
N LYS A 166 17.28 -6.88 -3.80
CA LYS A 166 15.91 -6.41 -3.52
C LYS A 166 15.38 -5.62 -4.73
N PRO A 167 14.09 -5.73 -5.06
CA PRO A 167 13.52 -4.95 -6.15
C PRO A 167 13.48 -3.46 -5.80
N LEU A 168 13.72 -2.62 -6.81
CA LEU A 168 13.31 -1.23 -6.81
C LEU A 168 11.85 -1.14 -7.23
N TYR A 169 11.02 -0.50 -6.41
CA TYR A 169 9.60 -0.29 -6.72
C TYR A 169 9.41 1.04 -7.44
N VAL A 170 8.87 0.99 -8.65
CA VAL A 170 8.53 2.17 -9.47
C VAL A 170 7.06 2.13 -9.88
N ALA A 171 6.51 3.24 -10.34
CA ALA A 171 5.14 3.24 -10.86
C ALA A 171 5.05 2.29 -12.07
N ARG A 172 4.02 1.44 -12.15
CA ARG A 172 3.88 0.51 -13.28
C ARG A 172 3.94 1.25 -14.62
N SER A 173 3.26 2.39 -14.71
CA SER A 173 3.19 3.22 -15.91
C SER A 173 4.51 3.87 -16.33
N SER A 174 5.54 3.89 -15.46
CA SER A 174 6.86 4.43 -15.83
C SER A 174 7.79 3.39 -16.48
N VAL A 175 7.37 2.12 -16.56
CA VAL A 175 8.20 1.06 -17.14
C VAL A 175 7.90 0.92 -18.63
N GLY A 176 8.94 1.11 -19.45
CA GLY A 176 8.96 0.76 -20.87
C GLY A 176 10.01 -0.32 -21.12
N LYS A 177 10.82 -0.17 -22.17
CA LYS A 177 12.01 -1.01 -22.38
C LYS A 177 13.00 -0.83 -21.24
N VAL A 178 13.53 -1.93 -20.73
CA VAL A 178 14.55 -1.94 -19.66
C VAL A 178 15.94 -2.16 -20.24
N SER A 179 16.97 -1.76 -19.50
CA SER A 179 18.36 -1.99 -19.92
C SER A 179 18.73 -3.49 -19.86
N VAL A 180 19.83 -3.88 -20.52
CA VAL A 180 20.35 -5.27 -20.46
C VAL A 180 20.76 -5.71 -19.05
N HIS A 181 20.83 -4.77 -18.10
CA HIS A 181 21.18 -5.01 -16.70
C HIS A 181 19.96 -4.95 -15.78
N GLU A 182 18.74 -4.97 -16.35
CA GLU A 182 17.50 -4.87 -15.60
C GLU A 182 16.46 -5.87 -16.08
N VAL A 183 15.66 -6.36 -15.14
CA VAL A 183 14.43 -7.10 -15.41
C VAL A 183 13.32 -6.45 -14.60
N ALA A 184 12.20 -6.13 -15.24
CA ALA A 184 11.03 -5.57 -14.58
C ALA A 184 9.89 -6.59 -14.54
N VAL A 185 9.30 -6.79 -13.37
CA VAL A 185 8.09 -7.59 -13.18
C VAL A 185 6.92 -6.64 -12.95
N LEU A 186 5.95 -6.70 -13.84
CA LEU A 186 4.80 -5.80 -13.90
C LEU A 186 3.55 -6.58 -13.47
N PRO A 187 3.05 -6.41 -12.23
CA PRO A 187 1.89 -7.14 -11.72
C PRO A 187 0.56 -6.58 -12.26
N PRO A 188 -0.45 -7.42 -12.54
CA PRO A 188 -1.68 -6.95 -13.16
C PRO A 188 -2.38 -5.91 -12.28
N ARG A 189 -2.86 -4.82 -12.89
CA ARG A 189 -3.52 -3.73 -12.17
C ARG A 189 -4.83 -4.21 -11.57
N LEU A 190 -4.94 -4.15 -10.25
CA LEU A 190 -6.13 -4.52 -9.50
C LEU A 190 -7.27 -3.52 -9.68
N ARG A 191 -8.52 -4.01 -9.55
CA ARG A 191 -9.68 -3.16 -9.32
C ARG A 191 -9.94 -3.02 -7.81
N LYS A 192 -10.63 -1.94 -7.43
CA LYS A 192 -10.98 -1.66 -6.03
C LYS A 192 -11.88 -2.74 -5.43
N ASP A 193 -12.82 -3.29 -6.21
CA ASP A 193 -13.67 -4.41 -5.79
C ASP A 193 -12.86 -5.66 -5.46
N GLU A 194 -11.86 -5.99 -6.30
CA GLU A 194 -10.97 -7.13 -6.09
C GLU A 194 -10.15 -6.98 -4.80
N VAL A 195 -9.64 -5.77 -4.52
CA VAL A 195 -8.92 -5.47 -3.27
C VAL A 195 -9.80 -5.70 -2.05
N VAL A 196 -11.04 -5.17 -2.06
CA VAL A 196 -12.00 -5.33 -0.97
C VAL A 196 -12.41 -6.80 -0.81
N GLU A 197 -12.60 -7.53 -1.91
CA GLU A 197 -12.93 -8.96 -1.87
C GLU A 197 -11.82 -9.80 -1.23
N LEU A 198 -10.56 -9.58 -1.62
CA LEU A 198 -9.39 -10.26 -1.07
C LEU A 198 -9.22 -9.95 0.43
N SER A 199 -9.36 -8.68 0.81
CA SER A 199 -9.35 -8.22 2.20
C SER A 199 -10.39 -8.95 3.05
N LYS A 200 -11.65 -9.03 2.58
CA LYS A 200 -12.73 -9.75 3.26
C LYS A 200 -12.48 -11.24 3.37
N LYS A 201 -11.89 -11.85 2.34
CA LYS A 201 -11.49 -13.27 2.33
C LYS A 201 -10.24 -13.55 3.19
N ARG A 202 -9.59 -12.51 3.74
CA ARG A 202 -8.31 -12.59 4.48
C ARG A 202 -7.18 -13.20 3.64
N LEU A 203 -7.24 -12.99 2.33
CA LEU A 203 -6.21 -13.39 1.38
C LEU A 203 -5.26 -12.22 1.17
N LEU A 204 -4.07 -12.32 1.77
CA LEU A 204 -3.09 -11.24 1.75
C LEU A 204 -2.22 -11.34 0.48
N LEU A 205 -2.17 -10.24 -0.26
CA LEU A 205 -1.29 -10.08 -1.41
C LEU A 205 0.15 -9.82 -0.95
N PRO A 206 1.17 -10.11 -1.78
CA PRO A 206 2.54 -9.74 -1.50
C PRO A 206 2.68 -8.24 -1.16
N PRO A 207 3.70 -7.83 -0.41
CA PRO A 207 3.91 -6.41 -0.11
C PRO A 207 4.01 -5.58 -1.39
N LYS A 208 3.55 -4.32 -1.34
CA LYS A 208 3.61 -3.39 -2.48
C LYS A 208 2.81 -3.88 -3.69
N SER A 209 1.72 -4.60 -3.46
CA SER A 209 0.81 -5.04 -4.52
C SER A 209 -0.07 -3.91 -5.04
N THR A 210 -0.36 -2.93 -4.19
CA THR A 210 -1.23 -1.78 -4.46
C THR A 210 -0.51 -0.45 -4.18
N ARG A 211 -0.89 0.56 -4.96
CA ARG A 211 -0.44 1.94 -4.79
C ARG A 211 -1.67 2.84 -4.75
N HIS A 212 -2.14 3.13 -3.53
CA HIS A 212 -3.26 4.05 -3.33
C HIS A 212 -2.76 5.50 -3.30
N VAL A 213 -3.37 6.35 -4.13
CA VAL A 213 -3.25 7.80 -4.01
C VAL A 213 -4.53 8.29 -3.36
N VAL A 214 -4.41 8.75 -2.11
CA VAL A 214 -5.54 9.24 -1.31
C VAL A 214 -5.32 10.73 -1.11
N PRO A 215 -6.19 11.58 -1.68
CA PRO A 215 -6.02 13.01 -1.56
C PRO A 215 -6.32 13.49 -0.14
N ALA A 216 -5.83 14.68 0.20
CA ALA A 216 -6.01 15.28 1.52
C ALA A 216 -5.55 14.35 2.66
N ARG A 217 -4.52 13.53 2.41
CA ARG A 217 -4.00 12.55 3.37
C ARG A 217 -3.68 13.24 4.71
N PRO A 218 -4.25 12.79 5.84
CA PRO A 218 -3.94 13.36 7.14
C PRO A 218 -2.56 12.92 7.62
N MET A 219 -1.75 13.90 8.02
CA MET A 219 -0.38 13.73 8.47
C MET A 219 -0.17 14.45 9.80
N GLY A 220 0.61 13.85 10.71
CA GLY A 220 0.96 14.49 11.99
C GLY A 220 -0.19 14.61 12.99
N VAL A 221 -1.23 13.78 12.90
CA VAL A 221 -2.36 13.81 13.84
C VAL A 221 -1.90 13.60 15.30
N ASN A 222 -0.84 12.78 15.48
CA ASN A 222 -0.16 12.57 16.76
C ASN A 222 -1.11 12.12 17.88
N VAL A 223 -1.90 11.06 17.64
CA VAL A 223 -2.81 10.53 18.66
C VAL A 223 -2.01 9.86 19.78
N PRO A 224 -2.20 10.21 21.06
CA PRO A 224 -1.44 9.62 22.16
C PRO A 224 -1.67 8.11 22.28
N LEU A 225 -0.58 7.33 22.29
CA LEU A 225 -0.65 5.86 22.38
C LEU A 225 -1.36 5.39 23.66
N LYS A 226 -1.20 6.13 24.76
CA LYS A 226 -1.90 5.83 26.03
C LYS A 226 -3.42 5.78 25.88
N LEU A 227 -4.00 6.62 25.01
CA LEU A 227 -5.45 6.59 24.77
C LEU A 227 -5.88 5.36 23.96
N LEU A 228 -4.97 4.86 23.10
CA LEU A 228 -5.22 3.72 22.22
C LEU A 228 -5.05 2.36 22.92
N SER A 229 -4.37 2.33 24.06
CA SER A 229 -4.21 1.12 24.89
C SER A 229 -5.39 0.88 25.85
N SER A 230 -6.20 1.90 26.14
CA SER A 230 -7.26 1.83 27.16
C SER A 230 -8.45 0.93 26.75
N GLU A 231 -8.89 0.05 27.65
CA GLU A 231 -10.02 -0.86 27.39
C GLU A 231 -11.40 -0.17 27.41
N LYS A 232 -11.60 0.83 28.29
CA LYS A 232 -12.88 1.56 28.44
C LYS A 232 -12.67 3.06 28.26
N GLY A 233 -13.58 3.72 27.52
CA GLY A 233 -13.58 5.18 27.30
C GLY A 233 -12.44 5.73 26.43
N GLY A 234 -11.49 4.90 26.00
CA GLY A 234 -10.38 5.31 25.13
C GLY A 234 -10.86 5.89 23.81
N ALA A 235 -11.91 5.32 23.22
CA ALA A 235 -12.48 5.81 21.98
C ALA A 235 -13.04 7.24 22.09
N ASP A 236 -13.89 7.49 23.10
CA ASP A 236 -14.50 8.81 23.32
C ASP A 236 -13.45 9.90 23.58
N LEU A 237 -12.39 9.57 24.34
CA LEU A 237 -11.29 10.49 24.61
C LEU A 237 -10.46 10.80 23.35
N VAL A 238 -10.26 9.81 22.48
CA VAL A 238 -9.60 10.04 21.19
C VAL A 238 -10.48 10.90 20.29
N GLU A 239 -11.79 10.69 20.27
CA GLU A 239 -12.71 11.54 19.51
C GLU A 239 -12.67 13.00 19.98
N GLU A 240 -12.67 13.23 21.30
CA GLU A 240 -12.55 14.57 21.87
C GLU A 240 -11.21 15.22 21.54
N PHE A 241 -10.11 14.46 21.67
CA PHE A 241 -8.78 14.92 21.24
C PHE A 241 -8.77 15.35 19.77
N LEU A 242 -9.38 14.56 18.88
CA LEU A 242 -9.47 14.87 17.45
C LEU A 242 -10.32 16.12 17.18
N ARG A 243 -11.39 16.38 17.95
CA ARG A 243 -12.23 17.58 17.78
C ARG A 243 -11.49 18.89 18.07
N GLN A 244 -10.44 18.85 18.88
CA GLN A 244 -9.62 20.02 19.23
C GLN A 244 -8.57 20.32 18.16
N LYS A 245 -8.29 19.36 17.27
CA LYS A 245 -7.31 19.52 16.20
C LYS A 245 -7.84 20.41 15.08
N ARG A 246 -6.93 21.15 14.44
CA ARG A 246 -7.21 21.97 13.25
C ARG A 246 -6.13 21.70 12.22
N PRO A 247 -6.45 21.06 11.08
CA PRO A 247 -5.46 20.82 10.05
C PRO A 247 -5.22 22.07 9.20
N LEU A 248 -4.01 22.14 8.64
CA LEU A 248 -3.68 23.01 7.53
C LEU A 248 -3.73 22.20 6.23
N LEU A 249 -4.44 22.71 5.23
CA LEU A 249 -4.39 22.17 3.89
C LEU A 249 -3.09 22.64 3.21
N VAL A 250 -2.18 21.71 2.95
CA VAL A 250 -0.93 22.01 2.28
C VAL A 250 -1.05 21.57 0.82
N LYS A 251 -0.79 22.50 -0.10
CA LYS A 251 -0.91 22.26 -1.55
C LYS A 251 0.34 21.55 -2.11
N PRO A 252 0.18 20.63 -3.08
CA PRO A 252 1.31 19.97 -3.73
C PRO A 252 2.08 20.92 -4.68
N PRO A 253 3.31 20.57 -5.09
CA PRO A 253 4.08 19.41 -4.61
C PRO A 253 4.71 19.70 -3.24
N ILE A 254 4.79 18.67 -2.39
CA ILE A 254 5.39 18.78 -1.05
C ILE A 254 6.39 17.65 -0.87
N PHE A 255 7.58 17.98 -0.40
CA PHE A 255 8.57 16.99 -0.01
C PHE A 255 8.59 16.84 1.51
N LEU A 256 8.25 15.65 2.01
CA LEU A 256 8.44 15.26 3.42
C LEU A 256 9.41 14.07 3.46
N ASP A 257 8.90 12.86 3.67
CA ASP A 257 9.63 11.60 3.51
C ASP A 257 9.68 11.14 2.05
N ARG A 258 8.75 11.61 1.23
CA ARG A 258 8.73 11.49 -0.23
C ARG A 258 8.09 12.72 -0.85
N GLU A 259 8.16 12.80 -2.17
CA GLU A 259 7.35 13.76 -2.93
C GLU A 259 5.87 13.33 -2.88
N TYR A 260 5.02 14.22 -2.38
CA TYR A 260 3.57 14.14 -2.46
C TYR A 260 3.10 15.02 -3.61
N LYS A 261 2.39 14.42 -4.55
CA LYS A 261 1.78 15.11 -5.70
C LYS A 261 0.33 15.48 -5.42
N GLU A 262 -0.23 14.94 -4.35
CA GLU A 262 -1.53 15.23 -3.79
C GLU A 262 -1.45 16.27 -2.65
N ALA A 263 -2.56 16.97 -2.41
CA ALA A 263 -2.68 17.81 -1.22
C ALA A 263 -2.71 16.96 0.06
N ILE A 264 -2.18 17.49 1.16
CA ILE A 264 -2.20 16.82 2.47
C ILE A 264 -2.90 17.70 3.52
N LEU A 265 -3.50 17.06 4.51
CA LEU A 265 -3.95 17.73 5.72
C LEU A 265 -2.89 17.56 6.80
N TYR A 266 -2.14 18.62 7.09
CA TYR A 266 -1.12 18.59 8.12
C TYR A 266 -1.69 19.07 9.46
N PHE A 267 -1.56 18.25 10.49
CA PHE A 267 -1.98 18.55 11.84
C PHE A 267 -0.77 18.99 12.65
N MET A 268 -0.86 20.20 13.22
CA MET A 268 0.14 20.72 14.17
C MET A 268 -0.04 20.12 15.58
#